data_AF-A0A7Y5K179-F1
#
_entry.id   AF-A0A7Y5K179-F1
#
_cell.length_a   1.000
_cell.length_b   1.000
_cell.length_c   1.000
_cell.angle_alpha   90.00
_cell.angle_beta   90.00
_cell.angle_gamma   90.00
#
_symmetry.space_group_name_H-M   'P 1'
#
loop_
_entity.id
_entity.type
_entity.pdbx_description
1 polymer ?
#
loop_
_entity_poly.entity_id
_entity_poly.type
_entity_poly.pdbx_seq_one_letter_code
_entity_poly.pdbx_strand_id
1 'polypeptide(L)'
;MARFADVLTQLTRRLKLSTGERAALVDDFLDDAAMRLPTVRPVPRNLAGYLTTSFRRRLALDGRREARREAIQHNLLRDVGRGGERVVAETCSEYLVRLADGGGAEGASTGEPTGGSLEDLRGELTEVLRDAASEAEWKIIGWRGERMPYRDIAAMLGIAESTARWRAMRVRERLFGVAKRFIATLPTDEGIALVRSLGGVMLTVADERAPPTARAVRETVQQREGNEHRQLGRQGERDE
;
A
#
# COMPACT_ATOMS: atom_id res chain seq x y z
N MET A 1 1.74 17.31 -20.48
CA MET A 1 0.92 16.10 -20.22
C MET A 1 1.50 14.83 -20.83
N ALA A 2 2.08 14.86 -22.05
CA ALA A 2 2.60 13.69 -22.76
C ALA A 2 3.44 12.71 -21.91
N ARG A 3 4.37 13.22 -21.08
CA ARG A 3 5.20 12.40 -20.17
C ARG A 3 4.40 11.47 -19.23
N PHE A 4 3.22 11.89 -18.77
CA PHE A 4 2.42 11.08 -17.84
C PHE A 4 1.56 10.04 -18.58
N ALA A 5 1.22 10.30 -19.84
CA ALA A 5 0.41 9.40 -20.65
C ALA A 5 1.09 8.03 -20.82
N ASP A 6 2.41 7.99 -21.02
CA ASP A 6 3.15 6.72 -21.16
C ASP A 6 3.06 5.85 -19.90
N VAL A 7 3.23 6.47 -18.73
CA VAL A 7 3.16 5.78 -17.43
C VAL A 7 1.76 5.23 -17.19
N LEU A 8 0.73 6.04 -17.46
CA LEU A 8 -0.67 5.60 -17.30
C LEU A 8 -1.06 4.53 -18.33
N THR A 9 -0.56 4.64 -19.56
CA THR A 9 -0.76 3.63 -20.61
C THR A 9 -0.18 2.29 -20.19
N GLN A 10 1.01 2.26 -19.59
CA GLN A 10 1.58 1.02 -19.05
C GLN A 10 0.70 0.39 -17.97
N LEU A 11 0.05 1.19 -17.11
CA LEU A 11 -0.88 0.68 -16.08
C LEU A 11 -2.13 0.05 -16.69
N THR A 12 -2.63 0.58 -17.81
CA THR A 12 -3.81 0.02 -18.50
C THR A 12 -3.54 -1.27 -19.27
N ARG A 13 -2.28 -1.67 -19.49
CA ARG A 13 -1.94 -2.91 -20.23
C ARG A 13 -2.55 -4.17 -19.62
N ARG A 14 -2.84 -4.15 -18.32
CA ARG A 14 -3.49 -5.27 -17.61
C ARG A 14 -5.00 -5.33 -17.81
N LEU A 15 -5.60 -4.27 -18.33
CA LEU A 15 -7.00 -4.25 -18.70
C LEU A 15 -7.15 -4.94 -20.06
N LYS A 16 -8.16 -5.81 -20.20
CA LYS A 16 -8.50 -6.48 -21.48
C LYS A 16 -9.17 -5.51 -22.46
N LEU A 17 -8.63 -4.31 -22.59
CA LEU A 17 -9.09 -3.24 -23.46
C LEU A 17 -8.21 -3.19 -24.71
N SER A 18 -8.79 -2.78 -25.83
CA SER A 18 -8.06 -2.49 -27.06
C SER A 18 -7.09 -1.32 -26.86
N THR A 19 -6.10 -1.19 -27.74
CA THR A 19 -5.13 -0.09 -27.66
C THR A 19 -5.80 1.29 -27.78
N GLY A 20 -6.84 1.42 -28.61
CA GLY A 20 -7.60 2.66 -28.75
C GLY A 20 -8.36 3.03 -27.47
N GLU A 21 -9.06 2.07 -26.87
CA GLU A 21 -9.78 2.28 -25.60
C GLU A 21 -8.85 2.66 -24.45
N ARG A 22 -7.64 2.06 -24.42
CA ARG A 22 -6.63 2.42 -23.41
C ARG A 22 -6.16 3.86 -23.56
N ALA A 23 -5.89 4.30 -24.78
CA ALA A 23 -5.46 5.68 -25.04
C ALA A 23 -6.57 6.66 -24.66
N ALA A 24 -7.80 6.43 -25.13
CA ALA A 24 -8.95 7.26 -24.79
C ALA A 24 -9.17 7.37 -23.28
N LEU A 25 -9.07 6.26 -22.55
CA LEU A 25 -9.25 6.25 -21.10
C LEU A 25 -8.17 7.05 -20.36
N VAL A 26 -6.93 7.01 -20.85
CA VAL A 26 -5.82 7.81 -20.30
C VAL A 26 -6.05 9.29 -20.59
N ASP A 27 -6.44 9.64 -21.81
CA ASP A 27 -6.71 11.03 -22.22
C ASP A 27 -7.88 11.62 -21.42
N ASP A 28 -9.01 10.91 -21.33
CA ASP A 28 -10.18 11.31 -20.52
C ASP A 28 -9.81 11.53 -19.05
N PHE A 29 -8.88 10.76 -18.51
CA PHE A 29 -8.40 10.94 -17.15
C PHE A 29 -7.50 12.16 -17.00
N LEU A 30 -6.59 12.39 -17.95
CA LEU A 30 -5.70 13.53 -17.91
C LEU A 30 -6.47 14.85 -18.07
N ASP A 31 -7.52 14.87 -18.89
CA ASP A 31 -8.42 16.00 -19.03
C ASP A 31 -9.20 16.28 -17.75
N ASP A 32 -9.83 15.24 -17.15
CA ASP A 32 -10.50 15.35 -15.85
C ASP A 32 -9.53 15.84 -14.75
N ALA A 33 -8.31 15.32 -14.73
CA ALA A 33 -7.30 15.71 -13.75
C ALA A 33 -6.86 17.15 -13.98
N ALA A 34 -6.69 17.59 -15.23
CA ALA A 34 -6.35 18.97 -15.56
C ALA A 34 -7.42 19.95 -15.06
N MET A 35 -8.70 19.60 -15.19
CA MET A 35 -9.81 20.43 -14.69
C MET A 35 -9.86 20.49 -13.16
N ARG A 36 -9.45 19.42 -12.45
CA ARG A 36 -9.50 19.33 -10.98
C ARG A 36 -8.27 19.86 -10.26
N LEU A 37 -7.10 19.82 -10.88
CA LEU A 37 -5.84 20.26 -10.26
C LEU A 37 -5.90 21.68 -9.68
N PRO A 38 -6.53 22.69 -10.34
CA PRO A 38 -6.66 24.04 -9.78
C PRO A 38 -7.47 24.09 -8.48
N THR A 39 -8.39 23.14 -8.26
CA THR A 39 -9.28 23.12 -7.10
C THR A 39 -8.74 22.31 -5.92
N VAL A 40 -7.71 21.47 -6.14
CA VAL A 40 -7.14 20.62 -5.08
C VAL A 40 -6.22 21.46 -4.19
N ARG A 41 -6.57 21.56 -2.90
CA ARG A 41 -5.69 22.12 -1.86
C ARG A 41 -5.58 21.16 -0.67
N PRO A 42 -4.36 20.89 -0.15
CA PRO A 42 -3.07 21.42 -0.61
C PRO A 42 -2.59 20.81 -1.94
N VAL A 43 -1.75 21.56 -2.68
CA VAL A 43 -1.19 21.08 -3.96
C VAL A 43 -0.30 19.86 -3.70
N PRO A 44 -0.48 18.73 -4.41
CA PRO A 44 0.31 17.52 -4.19
C PRO A 44 1.81 17.76 -4.43
N ARG A 45 2.65 17.38 -3.46
CA ARG A 45 4.12 17.48 -3.59
C ARG A 45 4.70 16.60 -4.71
N ASN A 46 4.01 15.50 -5.05
CA ASN A 46 4.39 14.60 -6.14
C ASN A 46 3.20 14.37 -7.07
N LEU A 47 3.17 15.12 -8.17
CA LEU A 47 2.10 15.06 -9.16
C LEU A 47 2.00 13.68 -9.83
N ALA A 48 3.13 13.04 -10.12
CA ALA A 48 3.15 11.72 -10.76
C ALA A 48 2.49 10.66 -9.86
N GLY A 49 2.88 10.61 -8.59
CA GLY A 49 2.31 9.68 -7.62
C GLY A 49 0.82 9.93 -7.36
N TYR A 50 0.42 11.21 -7.34
CA TYR A 50 -0.99 11.60 -7.25
C TYR A 50 -1.79 11.09 -8.45
N LEU A 51 -1.34 11.38 -9.67
CA LEU A 51 -2.03 10.96 -10.90
C LEU A 51 -2.13 9.44 -11.00
N THR A 52 -1.03 8.71 -10.79
CA THR A 52 -1.02 7.24 -10.79
C THR A 52 -1.99 6.67 -9.76
N THR A 53 -2.01 7.21 -8.54
CA THR A 53 -2.91 6.75 -7.48
C THR A 53 -4.37 7.03 -7.80
N SER A 54 -4.68 8.23 -8.27
CA SER A 54 -6.03 8.67 -8.63
C SER A 54 -6.56 7.87 -9.82
N PHE A 55 -5.71 7.62 -10.82
CA PHE A 55 -6.04 6.80 -11.98
C PHE A 55 -6.39 5.37 -11.59
N ARG A 56 -5.56 4.73 -10.75
CA ARG A 56 -5.83 3.37 -10.25
C ARG A 56 -7.12 3.31 -9.43
N ARG A 57 -7.41 4.35 -8.63
CA ARG A 57 -8.67 4.45 -7.90
C ARG A 57 -9.86 4.57 -8.85
N ARG A 58 -9.76 5.40 -9.90
CA ARG A 58 -10.80 5.53 -10.94
C ARG A 58 -11.05 4.19 -11.61
N LEU A 59 -10.00 3.51 -12.09
CA LEU A 59 -10.11 2.17 -12.69
C LEU A 59 -10.79 1.15 -11.76
N ALA A 60 -10.43 1.15 -10.48
CA ALA A 60 -11.05 0.27 -9.49
C ALA A 60 -12.52 0.61 -9.23
N LEU A 61 -12.88 1.90 -9.23
CA LEU A 61 -14.25 2.36 -9.08
C LEU A 61 -15.08 2.01 -10.31
N ASP A 62 -14.56 2.23 -11.51
CA ASP A 62 -15.27 1.95 -12.76
C ASP A 62 -15.48 0.43 -12.93
N GLY A 63 -14.48 -0.40 -12.61
CA GLY A 63 -14.66 -1.85 -12.57
C GLY A 63 -15.71 -2.31 -11.55
N ARG A 64 -15.79 -1.64 -10.37
CA ARG A 64 -16.85 -1.92 -9.39
C ARG A 64 -18.22 -1.46 -9.85
N ARG A 65 -18.31 -0.32 -10.53
CA ARG A 65 -19.56 0.20 -11.11
C ARG A 65 -20.09 -0.76 -12.16
N GLU A 66 -19.21 -1.27 -13.01
CA GLU A 66 -19.60 -2.25 -14.03
C GLU A 66 -20.06 -3.56 -13.41
N ALA A 67 -19.29 -4.13 -12.49
CA ALA A 67 -19.71 -5.34 -11.76
C ALA A 67 -21.05 -5.14 -11.00
N ARG A 68 -21.31 -3.94 -10.46
CA ARG A 68 -22.61 -3.61 -9.85
C ARG A 68 -23.73 -3.55 -10.89
N ARG A 69 -23.50 -2.95 -12.06
CA ARG A 69 -24.48 -2.90 -13.15
C ARG A 69 -24.80 -4.30 -13.64
N GLU A 70 -23.79 -5.13 -13.90
CA GLU A 70 -23.96 -6.54 -14.27
C GLU A 70 -24.75 -7.32 -13.19
N ALA A 71 -24.41 -7.14 -11.91
CA ALA A 71 -25.15 -7.79 -10.82
C ALA A 71 -26.60 -7.29 -10.69
N ILE A 72 -26.86 -6.00 -10.97
CA ILE A 72 -28.22 -5.47 -11.01
C ILE A 72 -28.98 -6.06 -12.20
N GLN A 73 -28.40 -6.07 -13.40
CA GLN A 73 -29.02 -6.67 -14.59
C GLN A 73 -29.31 -8.16 -14.38
N HIS A 74 -28.34 -8.91 -13.85
CA HIS A 74 -28.51 -10.33 -13.55
C HIS A 74 -29.58 -10.56 -12.47
N ASN A 75 -29.67 -9.69 -11.45
CA ASN A 75 -30.71 -9.79 -10.43
C ASN A 75 -32.09 -9.38 -10.96
N LEU A 76 -32.19 -8.37 -11.82
CA LEU A 76 -33.45 -7.97 -12.46
C LEU A 76 -34.00 -9.10 -13.34
N LEU A 77 -33.13 -9.84 -14.04
CA LEU A 77 -33.53 -11.03 -14.79
C LEU A 77 -33.96 -12.20 -13.88
N ARG A 78 -33.47 -12.25 -12.64
CA ARG A 78 -33.82 -13.27 -11.63
C ARG A 78 -35.08 -12.91 -10.82
N ASP A 79 -35.33 -11.63 -10.57
CA ASP A 79 -36.45 -11.11 -9.76
C ASP A 79 -37.79 -11.08 -10.51
N VAL A 80 -37.82 -11.18 -11.84
CA VAL A 80 -39.07 -11.46 -12.58
C VAL A 80 -39.66 -12.83 -12.17
N GLY A 81 -38.89 -13.71 -11.52
CA GLY A 81 -39.35 -15.00 -11.02
C GLY A 81 -39.76 -15.06 -9.53
N ARG A 82 -39.29 -14.15 -8.67
CA ARG A 82 -39.64 -14.15 -7.23
C ARG A 82 -39.49 -12.75 -6.64
N GLY A 83 -40.62 -12.12 -6.32
CA GLY A 83 -40.63 -10.84 -5.61
C GLY A 83 -40.04 -10.96 -4.20
N GLY A 84 -39.14 -10.05 -3.84
CA GLY A 84 -38.65 -9.91 -2.47
C GLY A 84 -37.34 -9.11 -2.32
N GLU A 85 -37.48 -7.79 -2.20
CA GLU A 85 -36.73 -6.82 -1.37
C GLU A 85 -35.19 -6.87 -1.26
N ARG A 86 -34.52 -5.74 -1.54
CA ARG A 86 -33.05 -5.59 -1.51
C ARG A 86 -32.60 -4.53 -0.49
N VAL A 87 -31.79 -4.97 0.47
CA VAL A 87 -31.15 -4.16 1.51
C VAL A 87 -29.94 -3.40 0.97
N VAL A 88 -29.88 -2.10 1.28
CA VAL A 88 -28.83 -1.13 0.93
C VAL A 88 -27.67 -1.22 1.92
N ALA A 89 -26.44 -1.39 1.42
CA ALA A 89 -25.22 -1.27 2.20
C ALA A 89 -24.35 -0.13 1.65
N GLU A 90 -24.70 1.10 2.04
CA GLU A 90 -23.93 2.32 1.81
C GLU A 90 -23.54 2.97 3.14
N THR A 91 -22.49 2.50 3.81
CA THR A 91 -21.88 3.25 4.92
C THR A 91 -20.42 2.84 5.14
N CYS A 92 -19.48 3.60 4.56
CA CYS A 92 -18.14 3.76 5.14
C CYS A 92 -17.82 5.25 5.14
N SER A 93 -17.80 5.79 6.36
CA SER A 93 -17.84 7.20 6.74
C SER A 93 -16.57 8.00 6.42
N GLU A 94 -16.80 9.27 6.11
CA GLU A 94 -15.87 10.42 5.97
C GLU A 94 -14.79 10.51 7.07
N TYR A 95 -15.00 9.88 8.22
CA TYR A 95 -14.10 9.84 9.37
C TYR A 95 -12.69 9.30 9.08
N LEU A 96 -12.56 8.32 8.18
CA LEU A 96 -11.26 7.73 7.84
C LEU A 96 -10.38 8.63 6.96
N VAL A 97 -10.95 9.67 6.34
CA VAL A 97 -10.21 10.63 5.50
C VAL A 97 -9.53 11.69 6.36
N ARG A 98 -10.16 12.13 7.47
CA ARG A 98 -9.58 13.14 8.38
C ARG A 98 -8.42 12.61 9.22
N LEU A 99 -8.40 11.31 9.52
CA LEU A 99 -7.31 10.69 10.30
C LEU A 99 -5.98 10.62 9.52
N ALA A 100 -6.04 10.68 8.18
CA ALA A 100 -4.85 10.61 7.32
C ALA A 100 -4.18 11.97 7.07
N ASP A 101 -4.83 13.09 7.43
CA ASP A 101 -4.40 14.44 7.04
C ASP A 101 -3.49 15.14 8.07
N GLY A 102 -3.10 14.44 9.15
CA GLY A 102 -1.88 14.70 9.93
C GLY A 102 -1.50 16.17 10.17
N GLY A 103 -2.46 17.01 10.55
CA GLY A 103 -2.21 18.40 10.93
C GLY A 103 -1.83 18.48 12.40
N GLY A 104 -0.57 18.81 12.70
CA GLY A 104 -0.17 19.22 14.04
C GLY A 104 1.30 18.96 14.37
N ALA A 105 2.16 19.95 14.09
CA ALA A 105 3.23 20.42 14.99
C ALA A 105 4.16 21.39 14.23
N GLU A 106 3.69 22.63 14.05
CA GLU A 106 4.58 23.77 13.86
C GLU A 106 5.14 24.13 15.24
N GLY A 107 6.41 23.78 15.47
CA GLY A 107 7.16 24.12 16.67
C GLY A 107 8.58 24.48 16.27
N ALA A 108 8.90 25.76 16.45
CA ALA A 108 10.12 26.42 16.04
C ALA A 108 11.40 25.80 16.65
N SER A 109 12.44 25.69 15.83
CA SER A 109 13.83 25.80 16.27
C SER A 109 14.68 26.32 15.10
N THR A 110 14.82 27.64 15.02
CA THR A 110 15.85 28.33 14.24
C THR A 110 17.21 28.12 14.93
N GLY A 111 17.88 27.03 14.58
CA GLY A 111 19.32 26.89 14.69
C GLY A 111 19.83 26.61 13.28
N GLU A 112 20.67 27.49 12.75
CA GLU A 112 21.30 27.28 11.44
C GLU A 112 22.22 26.04 11.53
N PRO A 113 21.99 25.00 10.70
CA PRO A 113 22.84 23.83 10.72
C PRO A 113 24.17 24.13 10.02
N THR A 114 25.28 24.01 10.74
CA THR A 114 26.65 24.11 10.23
C THR A 114 27.14 22.82 9.55
N GLY A 115 26.24 21.96 9.11
CA GLY A 115 26.52 20.67 8.45
C GLY A 115 25.84 20.60 7.09
N GLY A 116 26.30 19.72 6.20
CA GLY A 116 25.91 19.65 4.78
C GLY A 116 24.40 19.80 4.53
N SER A 117 24.02 20.27 3.33
CA SER A 117 22.62 20.49 3.00
C SER A 117 21.83 19.21 3.29
N LEU A 118 20.61 19.33 3.84
CA LEU A 118 19.72 18.18 4.04
C LEU A 118 19.54 17.36 2.74
N GLU A 119 19.72 18.00 1.58
CA GLU A 119 19.74 17.34 0.26
C GLU A 119 20.96 16.42 0.08
N ASP A 120 22.14 16.82 0.55
CA ASP A 120 23.37 16.03 0.50
C ASP A 120 23.21 14.77 1.37
N LEU A 121 22.74 14.92 2.61
CA LEU A 121 22.46 13.80 3.51
C LEU A 121 21.42 12.83 2.94
N ARG A 122 20.42 13.35 2.21
CA ARG A 122 19.45 12.52 1.49
C ARG A 122 20.06 11.79 0.31
N GLY A 123 20.97 12.45 -0.41
CA GLY A 123 21.75 11.85 -1.49
C GLY A 123 22.58 10.68 -0.97
N GLU A 124 23.35 10.90 0.08
CA GLU A 124 24.17 9.87 0.73
C GLU A 124 23.34 8.70 1.24
N LEU A 125 22.23 8.97 1.96
CA LEU A 125 21.33 7.91 2.40
C LEU A 125 20.75 7.13 1.22
N THR A 126 20.44 7.80 0.10
CA THR A 126 19.90 7.15 -1.09
C THR A 126 20.92 6.20 -1.72
N GLU A 127 22.20 6.59 -1.80
CA GLU A 127 23.27 5.70 -2.29
C GLU A 127 23.50 4.52 -1.36
N VAL A 128 23.59 4.75 -0.04
CA VAL A 128 23.75 3.68 0.96
C VAL A 128 22.57 2.69 0.92
N LEU A 129 21.35 3.17 0.74
CA LEU A 129 20.19 2.29 0.56
C LEU A 129 20.26 1.54 -0.76
N ARG A 130 20.69 2.21 -1.85
CA ARG A 130 20.76 1.63 -3.19
C ARG A 130 21.65 0.39 -3.17
N ASP A 131 22.82 0.48 -2.54
CA ASP A 131 23.78 -0.62 -2.41
C ASP A 131 23.28 -1.76 -1.51
N ALA A 132 22.38 -1.46 -0.56
CA ALA A 132 21.84 -2.44 0.37
C ALA A 132 20.76 -3.37 -0.23
N ALA A 133 20.33 -3.15 -1.47
CA ALA A 133 19.33 -3.99 -2.13
C ALA A 133 19.65 -4.24 -3.60
N SER A 134 19.37 -5.46 -4.04
CA SER A 134 19.48 -5.82 -5.45
C SER A 134 18.44 -5.07 -6.30
N GLU A 135 18.70 -4.96 -7.60
CA GLU A 135 17.78 -4.31 -8.54
C GLU A 135 16.37 -4.94 -8.51
N ALA A 136 16.28 -6.27 -8.36
CA ALA A 136 15.01 -6.97 -8.26
C ALA A 136 14.24 -6.60 -6.98
N GLU A 137 14.94 -6.41 -5.86
CA GLU A 137 14.34 -5.98 -4.60
C GLU A 137 13.88 -4.51 -4.68
N TRP A 138 14.65 -3.65 -5.34
CA TRP A 138 14.25 -2.27 -5.64
C TRP A 138 12.98 -2.19 -6.48
N LYS A 139 12.85 -3.04 -7.50
CA LYS A 139 11.60 -3.15 -8.29
C LYS A 139 10.40 -3.51 -7.40
N ILE A 140 10.57 -4.46 -6.48
CA ILE A 140 9.51 -4.84 -5.52
C ILE A 140 9.09 -3.64 -4.68
N ILE A 141 10.05 -2.91 -4.08
CA ILE A 141 9.76 -1.74 -3.25
C ILE A 141 9.13 -0.60 -4.06
N GLY A 142 9.63 -0.34 -5.27
CA GLY A 142 9.08 0.67 -6.18
C GLY A 142 7.61 0.39 -6.52
N TRP A 143 7.30 -0.83 -6.98
CA TRP A 143 5.92 -1.23 -7.27
C TRP A 143 5.02 -1.19 -6.03
N ARG A 144 5.57 -1.47 -4.84
CA ARG A 144 4.83 -1.32 -3.59
C ARG A 144 4.55 0.13 -3.25
N GLY A 145 5.49 1.04 -3.48
CA GLY A 145 5.28 2.49 -3.37
C GLY A 145 4.16 2.98 -4.30
N GLU A 146 4.08 2.39 -5.50
CA GLU A 146 2.98 2.63 -6.45
C GLU A 146 1.65 1.95 -6.07
N ARG A 147 1.60 1.23 -4.94
CA ARG A 147 0.45 0.46 -4.43
C ARG A 147 0.07 -0.76 -5.27
N MET A 148 1.01 -1.37 -5.98
CA MET A 148 0.75 -2.60 -6.74
C MET A 148 0.46 -3.79 -5.81
N PRO A 149 -0.57 -4.62 -6.09
CA PRO A 149 -0.84 -5.81 -5.29
C PRO A 149 0.26 -6.87 -5.47
N TYR A 150 0.51 -7.68 -4.45
CA TYR A 150 1.59 -8.68 -4.47
C TYR A 150 1.41 -9.75 -5.55
N ARG A 151 0.17 -10.14 -5.85
CA ARG A 151 -0.14 -11.08 -6.95
C ARG A 151 0.47 -10.61 -8.27
N ASP A 152 0.32 -9.32 -8.56
CA ASP A 152 0.78 -8.77 -9.82
C ASP A 152 2.30 -8.56 -9.85
N ILE A 153 2.89 -8.18 -8.72
CA ILE A 153 4.36 -8.12 -8.55
C ILE A 153 4.96 -9.51 -8.77
N ALA A 154 4.34 -10.53 -8.18
CA ALA A 154 4.78 -11.91 -8.27
C ALA A 154 4.69 -12.43 -9.71
N ALA A 155 3.59 -12.13 -10.43
CA ALA A 155 3.43 -12.47 -11.84
C ALA A 155 4.52 -11.83 -12.72
N MET A 156 4.88 -10.56 -12.50
CA MET A 156 5.95 -9.90 -13.28
C MET A 156 7.34 -10.47 -13.01
N LEU A 157 7.58 -11.00 -11.81
CA LEU A 157 8.86 -11.58 -11.42
C LEU A 157 8.93 -13.08 -11.68
N GLY A 158 7.84 -13.72 -12.10
CA GLY A 158 7.77 -15.18 -12.25
C GLY A 158 7.93 -15.94 -10.93
N ILE A 159 7.45 -15.39 -9.81
CA ILE A 159 7.52 -16.01 -8.47
C ILE A 159 6.15 -16.20 -7.84
N ALA A 160 6.06 -16.95 -6.75
CA ALA A 160 4.83 -17.08 -5.97
C ALA A 160 4.50 -15.78 -5.20
N GLU A 161 3.21 -15.51 -4.98
CA GLU A 161 2.75 -14.32 -4.24
C GLU A 161 3.32 -14.24 -2.82
N SER A 162 3.32 -15.36 -2.09
CA SER A 162 3.88 -15.47 -0.74
C SER A 162 5.36 -15.09 -0.73
N THR A 163 6.12 -15.54 -1.73
CA THR A 163 7.54 -15.19 -1.91
C THR A 163 7.71 -13.69 -2.15
N ALA A 164 6.90 -13.07 -3.01
CA ALA A 164 6.95 -11.63 -3.26
C ALA A 164 6.66 -10.82 -1.99
N ARG A 165 5.64 -11.21 -1.22
CA ARG A 165 5.29 -10.58 0.06
C ARG A 165 6.42 -10.66 1.07
N TRP A 166 7.03 -11.83 1.20
CA TRP A 166 8.09 -12.06 2.16
C TRP A 166 9.39 -11.37 1.77
N ARG A 167 9.74 -11.36 0.47
CA ARG A 167 10.86 -10.56 -0.06
C ARG A 167 10.65 -9.08 0.24
N ALA A 168 9.47 -8.53 -0.04
CA ALA A 168 9.17 -7.12 0.27
C ALA A 168 9.34 -6.79 1.76
N MET A 169 8.87 -7.69 2.64
CA MET A 169 9.03 -7.52 4.08
C MET A 169 10.51 -7.53 4.51
N ARG A 170 11.28 -8.51 4.06
CA ARG A 170 12.71 -8.63 4.40
C ARG A 170 13.54 -7.47 3.86
N VAL A 171 13.28 -7.05 2.63
CA VAL A 171 13.94 -5.89 2.03
C VAL A 171 13.63 -4.65 2.83
N ARG A 172 12.35 -4.43 3.17
CA ARG A 172 11.95 -3.30 4.01
C ARG A 172 12.73 -3.33 5.33
N GLU A 173 12.68 -4.43 6.08
CA GLU A 173 13.41 -4.59 7.35
C GLU A 173 14.92 -4.32 7.21
N ARG A 174 15.55 -4.85 6.16
CA ARG A 174 16.98 -4.64 5.88
C ARG A 174 17.30 -3.18 5.59
N LEU A 175 16.52 -2.52 4.72
CA LEU A 175 16.68 -1.09 4.39
C LEU A 175 16.45 -0.22 5.63
N PHE A 176 15.50 -0.58 6.49
CA PHE A 176 15.28 0.07 7.78
C PHE A 176 16.51 -0.04 8.70
N GLY A 177 17.08 -1.24 8.82
CA GLY A 177 18.29 -1.45 9.60
C GLY A 177 19.50 -0.69 9.06
N VAL A 178 19.61 -0.53 7.74
CA VAL A 178 20.65 0.28 7.09
C VAL A 178 20.45 1.76 7.37
N ALA A 179 19.24 2.30 7.15
CA ALA A 179 18.91 3.69 7.45
C ALA A 179 19.17 4.04 8.91
N LYS A 180 18.78 3.15 9.85
CA LYS A 180 19.03 3.36 11.28
C LYS A 180 20.52 3.45 11.62
N ARG A 181 21.35 2.59 11.00
CA ARG A 181 22.81 2.63 11.19
C ARG A 181 23.42 3.91 10.61
N PHE A 182 22.97 4.33 9.43
CA PHE A 182 23.39 5.59 8.81
C PHE A 182 23.03 6.80 9.70
N ILE A 183 21.80 6.86 10.22
CA ILE A 183 21.39 7.94 11.12
C ILE A 183 22.23 7.95 12.40
N ALA A 184 22.60 6.77 12.92
CA ALA A 184 23.43 6.66 14.11
C ALA A 184 24.89 7.10 13.90
N THR A 185 25.36 7.25 12.65
CA THR A 185 26.70 7.80 12.36
C THR A 185 26.68 9.33 12.20
N LEU A 186 25.51 9.95 12.12
CA LEU A 186 25.38 11.40 11.97
C LEU A 186 25.39 12.12 13.33
N PRO A 187 25.78 13.41 13.36
CA PRO A 187 25.48 14.29 14.49
C PRO A 187 23.99 14.28 14.83
N THR A 188 23.66 14.39 16.13
CA THR A 188 22.29 14.26 16.63
C THR A 188 21.31 15.21 15.92
N ASP A 189 21.70 16.46 15.68
CA ASP A 189 20.83 17.47 15.06
C ASP A 189 20.52 17.15 13.59
N GLU A 190 21.53 16.69 12.84
CA GLU A 190 21.39 16.24 11.46
C GLU A 190 20.53 14.97 11.38
N GLY A 191 20.74 14.02 12.29
CA GLY A 191 19.93 12.82 12.39
C GLY A 191 18.45 13.13 12.66
N ILE A 192 18.16 14.07 13.57
CA ILE A 192 16.79 14.53 13.86
C ILE A 192 16.17 15.20 12.63
N ALA A 193 16.91 16.10 11.96
CA ALA A 193 16.44 16.77 10.76
C ALA A 193 16.12 15.77 9.65
N LEU A 194 17.00 14.80 9.41
CA LEU A 194 16.82 13.76 8.40
C LEU A 194 15.58 12.90 8.70
N VAL A 195 15.43 12.41 9.93
CA VAL A 195 14.26 11.62 10.36
C VAL A 195 12.95 12.38 10.20
N ARG A 196 12.92 13.66 10.60
CA ARG A 196 11.74 14.52 10.44
C ARG A 196 11.40 14.69 8.95
N SER A 197 12.43 14.85 8.11
CA SER A 197 12.27 15.00 6.66
C SER A 197 11.71 13.74 5.97
N LEU A 198 11.93 12.56 6.55
CA LEU A 198 11.39 11.27 6.08
C LEU A 198 9.93 11.05 6.54
N GLY A 199 9.33 12.01 7.24
CA GLY A 199 7.91 12.03 7.57
C GLY A 199 7.52 11.15 8.75
N GLY A 200 8.44 10.77 9.64
CA GLY A 200 8.15 10.03 10.88
C GLY A 200 7.66 8.58 10.70
N VAL A 201 7.20 8.20 9.50
CA VAL A 201 6.76 6.84 9.13
C VAL A 201 7.86 5.81 9.33
N MET A 202 9.13 6.24 9.35
CA MET A 202 10.24 5.33 9.58
C MET A 202 10.32 4.78 11.03
N LEU A 203 9.82 5.51 12.03
CA LEU A 203 10.02 5.17 13.45
C LEU A 203 8.91 4.31 14.06
N THR A 204 7.73 4.24 13.44
CA THR A 204 6.57 3.51 14.01
C THR A 204 6.59 2.01 13.72
N VAL A 205 7.45 1.54 12.82
CA VAL A 205 7.50 0.12 12.40
C VAL A 205 8.17 -0.78 13.45
N ALA A 206 8.91 -0.19 14.39
CA ALA A 206 9.73 -0.94 15.34
C ALA A 206 8.98 -1.46 16.58
N ASP A 207 7.77 -0.98 16.87
CA ASP A 207 7.08 -1.31 18.13
C ASP A 207 5.92 -2.31 18.00
N GLU A 208 5.35 -2.49 16.80
CA GLU A 208 4.17 -3.36 16.63
C GLU A 208 4.47 -4.85 16.36
N ARG A 209 5.75 -5.26 16.29
CA ARG A 209 6.11 -6.65 16.00
C ARG A 209 7.28 -7.15 16.83
N ALA A 210 7.06 -7.31 18.14
CA ALA A 210 7.58 -8.51 18.76
C ALA A 210 6.93 -9.71 18.02
N PRO A 211 7.69 -10.59 17.35
CA PRO A 211 7.11 -11.82 16.81
C PRO A 211 6.41 -12.56 17.96
N PRO A 212 5.27 -13.24 17.74
CA PRO A 212 4.73 -14.13 18.75
C PRO A 212 5.88 -15.05 19.14
N THR A 213 6.31 -14.95 20.40
CA THR A 213 7.43 -15.73 20.89
C THR A 213 7.15 -17.20 20.59
N ALA A 214 8.18 -18.01 20.36
CA ALA A 214 8.01 -19.45 20.12
C ALA A 214 7.14 -20.14 21.19
N ARG A 215 7.01 -19.52 22.36
CA ARG A 215 6.07 -19.87 23.43
C ARG A 215 4.59 -19.72 23.04
N ALA A 216 4.18 -18.61 22.43
CA ALA A 216 2.79 -18.39 22.00
C ALA A 216 2.36 -19.37 20.90
N VAL A 217 3.27 -19.72 19.98
CA VAL A 217 3.00 -20.73 18.94
C VAL A 217 2.88 -22.13 19.57
N ARG A 218 3.74 -22.49 20.54
CA ARG A 218 3.65 -23.77 21.26
C ARG A 218 2.37 -23.88 22.10
N GLU A 219 1.94 -22.81 22.75
CA GLU A 219 0.69 -22.78 23.53
C GLU A 219 -0.54 -22.96 22.63
N THR A 220 -0.56 -22.35 21.44
CA THR A 220 -1.67 -22.57 20.47
C THR A 220 -1.70 -23.98 19.88
N VAL A 221 -0.55 -24.63 19.69
CA VAL A 221 -0.49 -26.02 19.20
C VAL A 221 -0.94 -26.99 20.31
N GLN A 222 -0.45 -26.81 21.54
CA GLN A 222 -0.86 -27.64 22.69
C GLN A 222 -2.35 -27.48 23.04
N GLN A 223 -2.92 -26.28 22.92
CA GLN A 223 -4.36 -26.08 23.12
C GLN A 223 -5.22 -26.77 22.07
N ARG A 224 -4.71 -26.91 20.84
CA ARG A 224 -5.43 -27.60 19.76
C ARG A 224 -5.41 -29.12 19.97
N GLU A 225 -4.25 -29.67 20.31
CA GLU A 225 -4.09 -31.11 20.61
C GLU A 225 -4.89 -31.53 21.85
N GLY A 226 -4.92 -30.68 22.90
CA GLY A 226 -5.72 -30.94 24.11
C GLY A 226 -7.24 -30.93 23.87
N ASN A 227 -7.73 -30.11 22.93
CA ASN A 227 -9.15 -30.06 22.58
C ASN A 227 -9.59 -31.25 21.72
N GLU A 228 -8.72 -31.77 20.85
CA GLU A 228 -9.01 -32.95 20.02
C GLU A 228 -9.15 -34.22 20.88
N HIS A 229 -8.30 -34.41 21.90
CA HIS A 229 -8.45 -35.52 22.84
C HIS A 229 -9.71 -35.45 23.70
N ARG A 230 -10.19 -34.25 24.07
CA ARG A 230 -11.47 -34.10 24.79
C ARG A 230 -12.70 -34.38 23.91
N GLN A 231 -12.63 -34.14 22.60
CA GLN A 231 -13.74 -34.45 21.70
C GLN A 231 -13.89 -35.95 21.48
N LEU A 232 -12.78 -36.69 21.38
CA LEU A 232 -12.80 -38.15 21.21
C LEU A 232 -13.32 -38.89 22.47
N GLY A 233 -13.00 -38.40 23.67
CA GLY A 233 -13.52 -38.98 24.92
C GLY A 233 -15.04 -38.83 25.09
N ARG A 234 -15.65 -37.77 24.55
CA ARG A 234 -17.11 -37.53 24.65
C ARG A 234 -17.95 -38.29 23.63
N GLN A 235 -17.35 -38.91 22.62
CA GLN A 235 -18.07 -39.73 21.65
C GLN A 235 -18.26 -41.18 22.13
N GLY A 236 -17.42 -41.67 23.05
CA GLY A 236 -17.56 -43.03 23.62
C GLY A 236 -18.66 -43.18 24.68
N GLU A 237 -19.12 -42.08 25.30
CA GLU A 237 -20.14 -42.10 26.38
C GLU A 237 -21.59 -42.00 25.88
N ARG A 238 -21.83 -41.99 24.56
CA ARG A 238 -23.19 -41.90 23.99
C ARG A 238 -23.69 -43.19 23.34
N ASP A 239 -22.86 -44.24 23.33
CA ASP A 239 -23.17 -45.53 22.72
C ASP A 239 -23.39 -46.67 23.75
N GLU A 240 -23.56 -46.33 25.04
CA GLU A 240 -24.07 -47.22 26.10
C GLU A 240 -25.46 -46.77 26.57
#